data_AF-A0A6B0XY47-F1
#
_entry.id   AF-A0A6B0XY47-F1
#
_cell.length_a   1.000
_cell.length_b   1.000
_cell.length_c   1.000
_cell.angle_alpha   90.00
_cell.angle_beta   90.00
_cell.angle_gamma   90.00
#
_symmetry.space_group_name_H-M   'P 1'
#
loop_
_entity.id
_entity.type
_entity.pdbx_description
1 polymer ?
#
loop_
_entity_poly.entity_id
_entity_poly.type
_entity_poly.pdbx_seq_one_letter_code
_entity_poly.pdbx_strand_id
1 'polypeptide(L)'
;MKIRNRTTGRVTWATCLLVPAAAFALATGGAPGAKMDSASAAQAFISLLDEAGREKALFSLEDEERFNWHFVPRARNGLPLGEMTTEQRGAAHDLLQAAMSSQGFLKASAIIELERILGLLEGRPERRDPENYYVAIFGDPSGDGPWAWRFEGHHLSLNFSSPSGLLTVTGPAFMGANPARVPSGPKAGWRPLGREEDLARALMRSFTPEQRERATIATEAPSDILTGNDREARLDAFEGFPADAMSAEQRA
;
A
#
# COMPACT_ATOMS: atom_id res chain seq x y z
N MET A 1 34.38 28.45 38.66
CA MET A 1 34.24 28.10 40.09
C MET A 1 34.60 26.63 40.26
N LYS A 2 35.48 26.32 41.22
CA LYS A 2 36.21 25.04 41.37
C LYS A 2 35.30 23.86 41.77
N ILE A 3 35.68 22.70 41.25
CA ILE A 3 35.30 21.35 41.67
C ILE A 3 35.58 21.15 43.17
N ARG A 4 34.70 20.44 43.89
CA ARG A 4 35.10 19.55 44.99
C ARG A 4 34.14 18.35 45.11
N ASN A 5 34.76 17.18 45.09
CA ASN A 5 34.21 15.84 45.21
C ASN A 5 34.42 15.35 46.65
N ARG A 6 33.51 14.49 47.16
CA ARG A 6 33.60 13.57 48.35
C ARG A 6 32.16 13.19 48.76
N THR A 7 31.74 11.98 49.09
CA THR A 7 32.39 10.68 49.30
C THR A 7 31.29 9.61 49.48
N THR A 8 31.54 8.40 48.96
CA THR A 8 31.20 7.06 49.49
C THR A 8 29.87 6.80 50.23
N GLY A 9 29.08 5.88 49.69
CA GLY A 9 28.17 5.02 50.44
C GLY A 9 28.01 3.67 49.74
N ARG A 10 28.48 2.58 50.37
CA ARG A 10 28.22 1.20 49.95
C ARG A 10 26.82 0.80 50.41
N VAL A 11 26.01 0.22 49.52
CA VAL A 11 24.97 -0.75 49.91
C VAL A 11 24.91 -1.83 48.82
N THR A 12 25.32 -3.04 49.19
CA THR A 12 24.96 -4.28 48.52
C THR A 12 24.07 -5.05 49.47
N TRP A 13 22.84 -5.39 49.06
CA TRP A 13 22.22 -6.68 49.37
C TRP A 13 21.33 -7.06 48.20
N ALA A 14 21.61 -8.25 47.67
CA ALA A 14 20.90 -8.90 46.60
C ALA A 14 19.53 -9.38 47.08
N THR A 15 18.51 -9.22 46.25
CA THR A 15 17.27 -9.97 46.35
C THR A 15 17.04 -10.65 45.00
N CYS A 16 17.46 -11.92 44.93
CA CYS A 16 17.03 -12.84 43.89
C CYS A 16 15.54 -13.13 44.11
N LEU A 17 14.68 -12.55 43.29
CA LEU A 17 13.30 -13.01 43.15
C LEU A 17 13.31 -14.22 42.22
N LEU A 18 13.20 -15.40 42.82
CA LEU A 18 12.76 -16.62 42.14
C LEU A 18 11.33 -16.37 41.63
N VAL A 19 11.18 -16.21 40.31
CA VAL A 19 9.88 -16.32 39.65
C VAL A 19 9.61 -17.83 39.51
N PRO A 20 8.54 -18.38 40.10
CA PRO A 20 8.18 -19.76 39.85
C PRO A 20 7.82 -19.90 38.36
N ALA A 21 8.46 -20.87 37.70
CA ALA A 21 8.13 -21.25 36.33
C ALA A 21 6.67 -21.74 36.29
N ALA A 22 5.77 -20.85 35.89
CA ALA A 22 4.43 -21.23 35.51
C ALA A 22 4.57 -22.16 34.30
N ALA A 23 4.05 -23.38 34.45
CA ALA A 23 3.93 -24.34 33.36
C ALA A 23 3.17 -23.66 32.21
N PHE A 24 3.89 -23.37 31.13
CA PHE A 24 3.28 -23.00 29.86
C PHE A 24 2.57 -24.25 29.38
N ALA A 25 1.26 -24.35 29.65
CA ALA A 25 0.41 -25.23 28.89
C ALA A 25 0.56 -24.80 27.43
N LEU A 26 1.22 -25.63 26.63
CA LEU A 26 1.19 -25.55 25.19
C LEU A 26 -0.28 -25.74 24.79
N ALA A 27 -1.01 -24.62 24.74
CA ALA A 27 -2.18 -24.56 23.89
C ALA A 27 -1.70 -24.97 22.51
N THR A 28 -2.25 -26.06 21.98
CA THR A 28 -2.15 -26.40 20.57
C THR A 28 -2.86 -25.30 19.80
N GLY A 29 -2.17 -24.17 19.64
CA GLY A 29 -2.56 -23.08 18.77
C GLY A 29 -2.69 -23.65 17.38
N GLY A 30 -3.90 -23.60 16.83
CA GLY A 30 -4.21 -24.07 15.50
C GLY A 30 -3.23 -23.48 14.48
N ALA A 31 -3.12 -24.18 13.34
CA ALA A 31 -2.42 -23.66 12.17
C ALA A 31 -2.74 -22.17 12.00
N PRO A 32 -1.74 -21.30 11.71
CA PRO A 32 -2.01 -19.89 11.43
C PRO A 32 -3.19 -19.84 10.46
N GLY A 33 -4.31 -19.25 10.91
CA GLY A 33 -5.58 -19.35 10.21
C GLY A 33 -5.38 -19.04 8.74
N ALA A 34 -5.82 -19.95 7.87
CA ALA A 34 -5.69 -19.77 6.43
C ALA A 34 -6.23 -18.38 6.10
N LYS A 35 -5.39 -17.56 5.47
CA LYS A 35 -5.77 -16.24 5.01
C LYS A 35 -7.03 -16.38 4.15
N MET A 36 -8.09 -15.66 4.47
CA MET A 36 -9.31 -15.63 3.67
C MET A 36 -8.92 -15.26 2.23
N ASP A 37 -9.42 -16.04 1.26
CA ASP A 37 -9.19 -15.71 -0.14
C ASP A 37 -9.95 -14.44 -0.53
N SER A 38 -9.54 -13.80 -1.63
CA SER A 38 -10.11 -12.52 -2.04
C SER A 38 -11.59 -12.60 -2.40
N ALA A 39 -12.08 -13.73 -2.89
CA ALA A 39 -13.48 -13.89 -3.28
C ALA A 39 -14.37 -13.99 -2.04
N SER A 40 -13.97 -14.79 -1.05
CA SER A 40 -14.62 -14.88 0.25
C SER A 40 -14.66 -13.52 0.97
N ALA A 41 -13.56 -12.77 0.94
CA ALA A 41 -13.50 -11.43 1.54
C ALA A 41 -14.40 -10.41 0.81
N ALA A 42 -14.49 -10.49 -0.52
CA ALA A 42 -15.38 -9.65 -1.30
C ALA A 42 -16.85 -9.95 -0.98
N GLN A 43 -17.23 -11.23 -0.90
CA GLN A 43 -18.58 -11.65 -0.51
C GLN A 43 -18.94 -11.18 0.90
N ALA A 44 -17.99 -11.27 1.85
CA ALA A 44 -18.18 -10.76 3.21
C ALA A 44 -18.44 -9.25 3.21
N PHE A 45 -17.65 -8.47 2.47
CA PHE A 45 -17.89 -7.03 2.29
C PHE A 45 -19.26 -6.75 1.67
N ILE A 46 -19.60 -7.41 0.56
CA ILE A 46 -20.89 -7.24 -0.13
C ILE A 46 -22.08 -7.56 0.79
N SER A 47 -21.96 -8.59 1.64
CA SER A 47 -23.03 -8.99 2.56
C SER A 47 -23.40 -7.92 3.59
N LEU A 48 -22.48 -7.00 3.89
CA LEU A 48 -22.70 -5.88 4.82
C LEU A 48 -23.34 -4.66 4.15
N LEU A 49 -23.44 -4.64 2.82
CA LEU A 49 -23.96 -3.49 2.08
C LEU A 49 -25.49 -3.54 1.99
N ASP A 50 -26.11 -2.39 2.28
CA ASP A 50 -27.50 -2.11 1.95
C ASP A 50 -27.67 -1.81 0.46
N GLU A 51 -28.90 -1.50 0.03
CA GLU A 51 -29.20 -1.24 -1.38
C GLU A 51 -28.40 -0.05 -1.94
N ALA A 52 -28.29 1.04 -1.18
CA ALA A 52 -27.55 2.23 -1.57
C ALA A 52 -26.03 1.96 -1.66
N GLY A 53 -25.46 1.22 -0.70
CA GLY A 53 -24.07 0.81 -0.75
C GLY A 53 -23.76 -0.10 -1.94
N ARG A 54 -24.69 -1.02 -2.26
CA ARG A 54 -24.57 -1.91 -3.43
C ARG A 54 -24.63 -1.14 -4.74
N GLU A 55 -25.53 -0.17 -4.87
CA GLU A 55 -25.64 0.69 -6.06
C GLU A 55 -24.33 1.46 -6.33
N LYS A 56 -23.63 1.89 -5.28
CA LYS A 56 -22.33 2.59 -5.42
C LYS A 56 -21.16 1.64 -5.66
N ALA A 57 -21.15 0.48 -5.03
CA ALA A 57 -20.01 -0.43 -5.03
C ALA A 57 -20.01 -1.45 -6.17
N LEU A 58 -21.17 -1.85 -6.68
CA LEU A 58 -21.30 -3.01 -7.57
C LEU A 58 -21.59 -2.60 -9.01
N PHE A 59 -20.80 -3.14 -9.93
CA PHE A 59 -20.87 -2.89 -11.35
C PHE A 59 -20.93 -4.21 -12.12
N SER A 60 -21.40 -4.15 -13.36
CA SER A 60 -21.23 -5.28 -14.29
C SER A 60 -19.75 -5.49 -14.62
N LEU A 61 -19.36 -6.68 -15.06
CA LEU A 61 -17.96 -6.95 -15.41
C LEU A 61 -17.53 -6.16 -16.66
N GLU A 62 -18.47 -5.93 -17.58
CA GLU A 62 -18.30 -5.22 -18.83
C GLU A 62 -18.37 -3.69 -18.67
N ASP A 63 -18.63 -3.19 -17.47
CA ASP A 63 -18.76 -1.76 -17.22
C ASP A 63 -17.46 -1.01 -17.57
N GLU A 64 -17.58 0.10 -18.29
CA GLU A 64 -16.44 0.95 -18.65
C GLU A 64 -15.77 1.57 -17.40
N GLU A 65 -16.52 1.68 -16.29
CA GLU A 65 -15.94 2.05 -15.01
C GLU A 65 -14.78 1.13 -14.64
N ARG A 66 -14.77 -0.15 -15.03
CA ARG A 66 -13.63 -1.06 -14.75
C ARG A 66 -12.28 -0.51 -15.22
N PHE A 67 -12.27 0.37 -16.21
CA PHE A 67 -11.08 0.99 -16.78
C PHE A 67 -10.84 2.45 -16.34
N ASN A 68 -11.74 3.06 -15.55
CA ASN A 68 -11.68 4.45 -15.09
C ASN A 68 -10.85 4.62 -13.80
N TRP A 69 -9.62 4.09 -13.79
CA TRP A 69 -8.71 4.11 -12.66
C TRP A 69 -7.85 5.38 -12.64
N HIS A 70 -7.60 5.95 -11.46
CA HIS A 70 -6.83 7.20 -11.30
C HIS A 70 -6.22 7.36 -9.90
N PHE A 71 -5.01 7.90 -9.82
CA PHE A 71 -4.28 8.14 -8.57
C PHE A 71 -4.24 9.62 -8.09
N VAL A 72 -4.90 10.54 -8.82
CA VAL A 72 -4.94 11.99 -8.50
C VAL A 72 -6.24 12.39 -7.79
N PRO A 73 -6.33 13.53 -7.08
CA PRO A 73 -7.59 13.93 -6.44
C PRO A 73 -8.71 14.20 -7.45
N ARG A 74 -9.83 13.47 -7.35
CA ARG A 74 -11.05 13.66 -8.16
C ARG A 74 -12.26 12.99 -7.51
N ALA A 75 -13.46 13.34 -7.97
CA ALA A 75 -14.65 12.53 -7.75
C ALA A 75 -14.51 11.18 -8.49
N ARG A 76 -14.98 10.10 -7.87
CA ARG A 76 -14.88 8.73 -8.38
C ARG A 76 -16.17 7.97 -8.12
N ASN A 77 -16.40 6.93 -8.91
CA ASN A 77 -17.43 5.93 -8.66
C ASN A 77 -16.86 4.82 -7.77
N GLY A 78 -17.75 4.10 -7.08
CA GLY A 78 -17.41 3.20 -5.97
C GLY A 78 -18.01 3.69 -4.65
N LEU A 79 -18.03 2.81 -3.65
CA LEU A 79 -18.43 3.18 -2.29
C LEU A 79 -17.23 3.79 -1.56
N PRO A 80 -17.26 5.08 -1.17
CA PRO A 80 -16.19 5.68 -0.39
C PRO A 80 -16.15 5.14 1.05
N LEU A 81 -14.95 4.99 1.61
CA LEU A 81 -14.75 4.57 3.01
C LEU A 81 -15.45 5.52 4.00
N GLY A 82 -15.54 6.81 3.68
CA GLY A 82 -16.20 7.82 4.53
C GLY A 82 -17.71 7.65 4.64
N GLU A 83 -18.35 6.91 3.72
CA GLU A 83 -19.78 6.58 3.80
C GLU A 83 -20.04 5.20 4.40
N MET A 84 -19.00 4.40 4.65
CA MET A 84 -19.13 3.07 5.21
C MET A 84 -19.35 3.11 6.73
N THR A 85 -20.04 2.11 7.27
CA THR A 85 -19.99 1.83 8.71
C THR A 85 -18.60 1.32 9.11
N THR A 86 -18.34 1.24 10.42
CA THR A 86 -17.07 0.68 10.92
C THR A 86 -16.88 -0.77 10.47
N GLU A 87 -17.94 -1.57 10.48
CA GLU A 87 -17.92 -2.97 10.04
C GLU A 87 -17.64 -3.07 8.54
N GLN A 88 -18.29 -2.24 7.72
CA GLN A 88 -18.07 -2.20 6.27
C GLN A 88 -16.63 -1.76 5.92
N ARG A 89 -16.10 -0.73 6.60
CA ARG A 89 -14.68 -0.34 6.43
C ARG A 89 -13.73 -1.46 6.82
N GLY A 90 -14.01 -2.16 7.92
CA GLY A 90 -13.24 -3.33 8.34
C GLY A 90 -13.19 -4.38 7.23
N ALA A 91 -14.35 -4.76 6.69
CA ALA A 91 -14.43 -5.72 5.60
C ALA A 91 -13.74 -5.25 4.29
N ALA A 92 -13.78 -3.94 3.99
CA ALA A 92 -13.05 -3.37 2.86
C ALA A 92 -11.52 -3.51 3.04
N HIS A 93 -11.01 -3.27 4.25
CA HIS A 93 -9.59 -3.49 4.56
C HIS A 93 -9.23 -4.99 4.56
N ASP A 94 -10.12 -5.86 5.03
CA ASP A 94 -9.92 -7.31 4.99
C ASP A 94 -9.85 -7.81 3.53
N LEU A 95 -10.69 -7.30 2.63
CA LEU A 95 -10.60 -7.55 1.20
C LEU A 95 -9.25 -7.11 0.62
N LEU A 96 -8.79 -5.90 0.98
CA LEU A 96 -7.46 -5.42 0.58
C LEU A 96 -6.32 -6.29 1.12
N GLN A 97 -6.42 -6.71 2.37
CA GLN A 97 -5.46 -7.61 2.97
C GLN A 97 -5.47 -8.99 2.29
N ALA A 98 -6.66 -9.50 1.91
CA ALA A 98 -6.86 -10.78 1.24
C ALA A 98 -6.11 -10.86 -0.11
N ALA A 99 -6.08 -9.77 -0.88
CA ALA A 99 -5.43 -9.74 -2.19
C ALA A 99 -3.93 -9.40 -2.18
N MET A 100 -3.36 -9.01 -1.04
CA MET A 100 -1.98 -8.50 -0.98
C MET A 100 -1.09 -9.28 -0.01
N SER A 101 0.23 -9.23 -0.21
CA SER A 101 1.16 -9.64 0.85
C SER A 101 1.02 -8.71 2.06
N SER A 102 1.42 -9.15 3.25
CA SER A 102 1.38 -8.31 4.46
C SER A 102 2.17 -7.01 4.27
N GLN A 103 3.28 -7.04 3.52
CA GLN A 103 4.06 -5.84 3.20
C GLN A 103 3.33 -4.91 2.23
N GLY A 104 2.63 -5.47 1.23
CA GLY A 104 1.81 -4.69 0.31
C GLY A 104 0.66 -3.97 1.03
N PHE A 105 -0.06 -4.69 1.90
CA PHE A 105 -1.13 -4.12 2.72
C PHE A 105 -0.61 -3.00 3.64
N LEU A 106 0.52 -3.22 4.33
CA LEU A 106 1.12 -2.20 5.19
C LEU A 106 1.51 -0.94 4.41
N LYS A 107 2.00 -1.06 3.17
CA LYS A 107 2.29 0.09 2.30
C LYS A 107 1.02 0.82 1.87
N ALA A 108 -0.01 0.10 1.43
CA ALA A 108 -1.28 0.71 1.06
C ALA A 108 -1.89 1.49 2.24
N SER A 109 -1.96 0.87 3.42
CA SER A 109 -2.43 1.52 4.66
C SER A 109 -1.56 2.70 5.07
N ALA A 110 -0.24 2.61 4.84
CA ALA A 110 0.67 3.71 5.11
C ALA A 110 0.41 4.91 4.19
N ILE A 111 0.15 4.68 2.92
CA ILE A 111 -0.18 5.71 1.92
C ILE A 111 -1.51 6.39 2.26
N ILE A 112 -2.53 5.61 2.65
CA ILE A 112 -3.81 6.14 3.15
C ILE A 112 -3.58 7.08 4.34
N GLU A 113 -2.74 6.67 5.29
CA GLU A 113 -2.41 7.47 6.48
C GLU A 113 -1.56 8.72 6.15
N LEU A 114 -0.78 8.71 5.06
CA LEU A 114 -0.03 9.89 4.63
C LEU A 114 -0.95 11.06 4.27
N GLU A 115 -2.21 10.83 3.87
CA GLU A 115 -3.15 11.92 3.60
C GLU A 115 -3.29 12.84 4.83
N ARG A 116 -3.48 12.29 6.04
CA ARG A 116 -3.54 13.11 7.27
C ARG A 116 -2.28 13.95 7.47
N ILE A 117 -1.11 13.36 7.25
CA ILE A 117 0.17 14.05 7.42
C ILE A 117 0.30 15.17 6.38
N LEU A 118 0.00 14.88 5.12
CA LEU A 118 0.08 15.83 4.02
C LEU A 118 -0.89 17.00 4.24
N GLY A 119 -2.10 16.73 4.75
CA GLY A 119 -3.08 17.76 5.12
C GLY A 119 -2.54 18.74 6.14
N LEU A 120 -1.83 18.25 7.15
CA LEU A 120 -1.17 19.09 8.15
C LEU A 120 0.00 19.88 7.56
N LEU A 121 0.82 19.27 6.69
CA LEU A 121 1.97 19.94 6.07
C LEU A 121 1.56 21.04 5.08
N GLU A 122 0.48 20.82 4.33
CA GLU A 122 -0.04 21.78 3.36
C GLU A 122 -0.96 22.84 3.99
N GLY A 123 -1.33 22.68 5.26
CA GLY A 123 -2.35 23.51 5.92
C GLY A 123 -3.73 23.38 5.29
N ARG A 124 -4.03 22.19 4.74
CA ARG A 124 -5.28 21.86 4.02
C ARG A 124 -5.87 20.51 4.46
N PRO A 125 -6.07 20.27 5.76
CA PRO A 125 -6.58 19.00 6.27
C PRO A 125 -7.94 18.60 5.69
N GLU A 126 -8.76 19.57 5.31
CA GLU A 126 -10.08 19.35 4.69
C GLU A 126 -10.00 18.73 3.29
N ARG A 127 -8.85 18.83 2.61
CA ARG A 127 -8.64 18.26 1.27
C ARG A 127 -7.94 16.91 1.30
N ARG A 128 -7.46 16.48 2.46
CA ARG A 128 -6.60 15.31 2.64
C ARG A 128 -7.23 14.35 3.65
N ASP A 129 -8.14 13.53 3.14
CA ASP A 129 -8.97 12.64 3.94
C ASP A 129 -8.61 11.18 3.64
N PRO A 130 -8.10 10.41 4.62
CA PRO A 130 -7.90 8.97 4.51
C PRO A 130 -9.17 8.17 4.23
N GLU A 131 -10.35 8.74 4.44
CA GLU A 131 -11.62 8.11 4.15
C GLU A 131 -12.11 8.38 2.71
N ASN A 132 -11.40 9.21 1.94
CA ASN A 132 -11.65 9.46 0.53
C ASN A 132 -10.99 8.42 -0.39
N TYR A 133 -11.15 7.15 -0.02
CA TYR A 133 -10.76 5.97 -0.80
C TYR A 133 -12.01 5.14 -1.12
N TYR A 134 -12.03 4.45 -2.25
CA TYR A 134 -13.23 3.86 -2.83
C TYR A 134 -13.03 2.38 -3.10
N VAL A 135 -14.09 1.61 -2.87
CA VAL A 135 -14.20 0.21 -3.29
C VAL A 135 -15.21 0.10 -4.41
N ALA A 136 -14.80 -0.52 -5.53
CA ALA A 136 -15.69 -0.89 -6.62
C ALA A 136 -15.45 -2.37 -6.99
N ILE A 137 -16.52 -3.14 -7.16
CA ILE A 137 -16.50 -4.56 -7.51
C ILE A 137 -17.25 -4.73 -8.83
N PHE A 138 -16.68 -5.51 -9.73
CA PHE A 138 -17.16 -5.75 -11.09
C PHE A 138 -17.42 -7.24 -11.27
N GLY A 139 -18.66 -7.60 -11.64
CA GLY A 139 -19.09 -8.99 -11.74
C GLY A 139 -19.42 -9.62 -10.38
N ASP A 140 -19.45 -10.96 -10.34
CA ASP A 140 -19.90 -11.73 -9.17
C ASP A 140 -18.76 -12.56 -8.56
N PRO A 141 -18.26 -12.20 -7.36
CA PRO A 141 -17.21 -12.97 -6.67
C PRO A 141 -17.70 -14.27 -6.02
N SER A 142 -18.99 -14.62 -6.11
CA SER A 142 -19.55 -15.86 -5.53
C SER A 142 -19.48 -17.08 -6.45
N GLY A 143 -19.27 -16.87 -7.75
CA GLY A 143 -19.18 -17.95 -8.74
C GLY A 143 -17.77 -18.25 -9.21
N ASP A 144 -17.65 -19.23 -10.12
CA ASP A 144 -16.40 -19.57 -10.82
C ASP A 144 -16.10 -18.64 -12.01
N GLY A 145 -16.96 -17.64 -12.23
CA GLY A 145 -16.86 -16.68 -13.32
C GLY A 145 -15.81 -15.61 -13.09
N PRO A 146 -15.49 -14.83 -14.13
CA PRO A 146 -14.60 -13.69 -14.00
C PRO A 146 -15.21 -12.59 -13.14
N TRP A 147 -14.40 -12.02 -12.25
CA TRP A 147 -14.75 -10.83 -11.49
C TRP A 147 -13.51 -9.96 -11.28
N ALA A 148 -13.71 -8.71 -10.95
CA ALA A 148 -12.65 -7.76 -10.67
C ALA A 148 -13.06 -6.81 -9.57
N TRP A 149 -12.09 -6.09 -9.00
CA TRP A 149 -12.38 -5.04 -8.06
C TRP A 149 -11.23 -4.03 -8.00
N ARG A 150 -11.54 -2.86 -7.47
CA ARG A 150 -10.66 -1.70 -7.36
C ARG A 150 -10.66 -1.18 -5.94
N PHE A 151 -9.46 -0.80 -5.48
CA PHE A 151 -9.28 0.00 -4.27
C PHE A 151 -8.42 1.22 -4.62
N GLU A 152 -9.00 2.41 -4.51
CA GLU A 152 -8.33 3.60 -5.02
C GLU A 152 -8.61 4.87 -4.23
N GLY A 153 -7.68 5.80 -4.31
CA GLY A 153 -7.78 7.13 -3.75
C GLY A 153 -6.62 7.99 -4.23
N HIS A 154 -6.34 9.05 -3.49
CA HIS A 154 -5.18 9.89 -3.78
C HIS A 154 -3.88 9.14 -3.48
N HIS A 155 -2.97 9.05 -4.46
CA HIS A 155 -1.72 8.29 -4.42
C HIS A 155 -1.80 6.75 -4.33
N LEU A 156 -2.98 6.15 -4.47
CA LEU A 156 -3.14 4.70 -4.48
C LEU A 156 -4.18 4.32 -5.53
N SER A 157 -3.83 3.42 -6.43
CA SER A 157 -4.77 2.83 -7.37
C SER A 157 -4.42 1.36 -7.52
N LEU A 158 -5.28 0.47 -7.04
CA LEU A 158 -5.04 -0.97 -7.07
C LEU A 158 -6.19 -1.64 -7.80
N ASN A 159 -5.87 -2.30 -8.92
CA ASN A 159 -6.82 -3.05 -9.71
C ASN A 159 -6.52 -4.54 -9.60
N PHE A 160 -7.56 -5.30 -9.33
CA PHE A 160 -7.49 -6.73 -9.12
C PHE A 160 -8.48 -7.41 -10.06
N SER A 161 -8.05 -8.43 -10.79
CA SER A 161 -8.93 -9.21 -11.66
C SER A 161 -8.74 -10.70 -11.39
N SER A 162 -9.83 -11.44 -11.34
CA SER A 162 -9.85 -12.89 -11.19
C SER A 162 -10.55 -13.52 -12.39
N PRO A 163 -9.82 -13.85 -13.48
CA PRO A 163 -10.43 -14.37 -14.71
C PRO A 163 -11.11 -15.73 -14.57
N SER A 164 -10.73 -16.50 -13.54
CA SER A 164 -11.20 -17.87 -13.30
C SER A 164 -11.59 -18.09 -11.83
N GLY A 165 -12.00 -17.02 -11.12
CA GLY A 165 -12.37 -17.07 -9.70
C GLY A 165 -11.19 -17.18 -8.70
N LEU A 166 -10.07 -17.80 -9.09
CA LEU A 166 -8.98 -18.20 -8.17
C LEU A 166 -7.71 -17.33 -8.18
N LEU A 167 -7.37 -16.70 -9.31
CA LEU A 167 -6.09 -16.00 -9.48
C LEU A 167 -6.30 -14.50 -9.59
N THR A 168 -5.93 -13.76 -8.54
CA THR A 168 -5.95 -12.30 -8.59
C THR A 168 -4.72 -11.76 -9.31
N VAL A 169 -4.89 -11.26 -10.52
CA VAL A 169 -3.90 -10.46 -11.25
C VAL A 169 -3.99 -9.02 -10.77
N THR A 170 -2.85 -8.46 -10.37
CA THR A 170 -2.73 -7.04 -10.02
C THR A 170 -2.28 -6.25 -11.25
N GLY A 171 -3.11 -5.34 -11.75
CA GLY A 171 -2.73 -4.50 -12.88
C GLY A 171 -3.92 -3.80 -13.55
N PRO A 172 -3.86 -2.47 -13.75
CA PRO A 172 -2.78 -1.55 -13.35
C PRO A 172 -2.71 -1.34 -11.82
N ALA A 173 -1.51 -1.00 -11.31
CA ALA A 173 -1.28 -0.75 -9.89
C ALA A 173 -0.34 0.45 -9.69
N PHE A 174 -0.75 1.40 -8.85
CA PHE A 174 0.00 2.59 -8.49
C PHE A 174 0.05 2.74 -6.97
N MET A 175 1.25 3.03 -6.46
CA MET A 175 1.51 3.38 -5.07
C MET A 175 2.47 4.57 -5.05
N GLY A 176 1.99 5.72 -4.59
CA GLY A 176 2.79 6.94 -4.41
C GLY A 176 2.86 7.32 -2.93
N ALA A 177 3.97 7.94 -2.53
CA ALA A 177 4.12 8.48 -1.18
C ALA A 177 4.42 9.97 -1.25
N ASN A 178 3.53 10.79 -0.71
CA ASN A 178 3.76 12.22 -0.53
C ASN A 178 3.36 12.63 0.90
N PRO A 179 4.31 13.05 1.75
CA PRO A 179 5.74 13.12 1.47
C PRO A 179 6.40 11.74 1.35
N ALA A 180 7.43 11.63 0.51
CA ALA A 180 8.27 10.42 0.42
C ALA A 180 8.99 10.09 1.75
N ARG A 181 9.32 11.14 2.51
CA ARG A 181 9.83 11.06 3.87
C ARG A 181 9.14 12.10 4.73
N VAL A 182 8.49 11.67 5.82
CA VAL A 182 7.84 12.59 6.75
C VAL A 182 8.88 13.51 7.40
N PRO A 183 8.73 14.85 7.29
CA PRO A 183 9.78 15.79 7.71
C PRO A 183 9.84 16.02 9.23
N SER A 184 8.70 15.97 9.92
CA SER A 184 8.59 16.34 11.34
C SER A 184 7.39 15.65 12.02
N GLY A 185 7.24 15.86 13.33
CA GLY A 185 6.14 15.30 14.13
C GLY A 185 6.35 13.84 14.57
N PRO A 186 5.31 13.18 15.11
CA PRO A 186 5.43 11.83 15.69
C PRO A 186 5.89 10.74 14.72
N LYS A 187 5.67 10.93 13.41
CA LYS A 187 6.07 10.01 12.34
C LYS A 187 7.31 10.50 11.57
N ALA A 188 8.08 11.46 12.10
CA ALA A 188 9.27 12.00 11.44
C ALA A 188 10.24 10.89 10.99
N GLY A 189 10.72 10.99 9.75
CA GLY A 189 11.62 10.02 9.14
C GLY A 189 10.96 8.79 8.54
N TRP A 190 9.64 8.61 8.71
CA TRP A 190 8.91 7.52 8.08
C TRP A 190 8.95 7.62 6.56
N ARG A 191 9.25 6.50 5.89
CA ARG A 191 9.36 6.36 4.42
C ARG A 191 8.59 5.12 3.96
N PRO A 192 7.28 5.22 3.67
CA PRO A 192 6.46 4.07 3.31
C PRO A 192 6.97 3.25 2.11
N LEU A 193 7.58 3.92 1.13
CA LEU A 193 8.17 3.32 -0.07
C LEU A 193 9.72 3.40 -0.08
N GLY A 194 10.33 3.56 1.10
CA GLY A 194 11.77 3.79 1.22
C GLY A 194 12.63 2.64 0.68
N ARG A 195 12.15 1.39 0.80
CA ARG A 195 12.88 0.22 0.26
C ARG A 195 12.95 0.28 -1.26
N GLU A 196 11.84 0.58 -1.94
CA GLU A 196 11.78 0.70 -3.40
C GLU A 196 12.68 1.84 -3.89
N GLU A 197 12.63 3.00 -3.21
CA GLU A 197 13.51 4.14 -3.50
C GLU A 197 14.99 3.78 -3.34
N ASP A 198 15.34 3.08 -2.26
CA ASP A 198 16.72 2.70 -1.96
C ASP A 198 17.26 1.67 -2.97
N LEU A 199 16.42 0.72 -3.39
CA LEU A 199 16.73 -0.25 -4.44
C LEU A 199 16.93 0.43 -5.80
N ALA A 200 16.03 1.32 -6.20
CA ALA A 200 16.16 2.07 -7.44
C ALA A 200 17.45 2.91 -7.47
N ARG A 201 17.78 3.58 -6.36
CA ARG A 201 19.04 4.32 -6.23
C ARG A 201 20.27 3.42 -6.20
N ALA A 202 20.18 2.23 -5.60
CA ALA A 202 21.26 1.26 -5.59
C ALA A 202 21.55 0.74 -7.00
N LEU A 203 20.51 0.44 -7.79
CA LEU A 203 20.62 0.06 -9.19
C LEU A 203 21.30 1.16 -10.01
N MET A 204 20.84 2.41 -9.90
CA MET A 204 21.50 3.53 -10.61
C MET A 204 22.96 3.71 -10.20
N ARG A 205 23.32 3.40 -8.95
CA ARG A 205 24.70 3.46 -8.47
C ARG A 205 25.57 2.30 -8.95
N SER A 206 24.99 1.13 -9.24
CA SER A 206 25.72 -0.05 -9.67
C SER A 206 26.07 -0.04 -11.16
N PHE A 207 25.45 0.84 -11.96
CA PHE A 207 25.78 1.02 -13.37
C PHE A 207 27.18 1.60 -13.59
N THR A 208 27.87 1.06 -14.62
CA THR A 208 29.12 1.66 -15.16
C THR A 208 28.85 3.08 -15.68
N PRO A 209 29.89 3.90 -15.93
CA PRO A 209 29.69 5.23 -16.52
C PRO A 209 28.85 5.19 -17.81
N GLU A 210 29.13 4.24 -18.70
CA GLU A 210 28.44 4.09 -19.99
C GLU A 210 27.00 3.62 -19.83
N GLN A 211 26.75 2.66 -18.92
CA GLN A 211 25.39 2.22 -18.60
C GLN A 211 24.57 3.36 -17.99
N ARG A 212 25.17 4.15 -17.09
CA ARG A 212 24.50 5.25 -16.41
C ARG A 212 24.14 6.38 -17.36
N GLU A 213 25.04 6.71 -18.29
CA GLU A 213 24.77 7.68 -19.36
C GLU A 213 23.55 7.23 -20.17
N ARG A 214 23.52 5.95 -20.58
CA ARG A 214 22.38 5.41 -21.33
C ARG A 214 21.09 5.33 -20.52
N ALA A 215 21.17 4.99 -19.23
CA ALA A 215 19.99 4.88 -18.35
C ALA A 215 19.41 6.25 -17.93
N THR A 216 20.18 7.32 -18.03
CA THR A 216 19.73 8.67 -17.68
C THR A 216 19.09 9.32 -18.90
N ILE A 217 17.79 9.11 -19.07
CA ILE A 217 17.03 9.62 -20.23
C ILE A 217 16.72 11.12 -20.14
N ALA A 218 16.75 11.68 -18.92
CA ALA A 218 16.56 13.10 -18.68
C ALA A 218 17.40 13.55 -17.47
N THR A 219 18.02 14.73 -17.58
CA THR A 219 18.76 15.34 -16.47
C THR A 219 17.84 15.99 -15.43
N GLU A 220 16.62 16.34 -15.85
CA GLU A 220 15.55 16.83 -15.00
C GLU A 220 14.44 15.78 -14.96
N ALA A 221 13.94 15.47 -13.76
CA ALA A 221 12.84 14.53 -13.63
C ALA A 221 11.57 15.11 -14.28
N PRO A 222 10.81 14.32 -15.05
CA PRO A 222 9.50 14.75 -15.54
C PRO A 222 8.60 15.22 -14.39
N SER A 223 7.71 16.16 -14.68
CA SER A 223 6.77 16.70 -13.68
C SER A 223 5.72 15.68 -13.23
N ASP A 224 5.49 14.63 -14.02
CA ASP A 224 4.55 13.54 -13.74
C ASP A 224 5.00 12.24 -14.45
N ILE A 225 4.26 11.15 -14.26
CA ILE A 225 4.41 9.89 -14.98
C ILE A 225 4.14 10.12 -16.46
N LEU A 226 5.10 9.77 -17.32
CA LEU A 226 5.03 10.04 -18.77
C LEU A 226 3.77 9.50 -19.44
N THR A 227 3.31 8.32 -19.04
CA THR A 227 2.12 7.66 -19.61
C THR A 227 0.85 7.92 -18.78
N GLY A 228 0.94 8.70 -17.70
CA GLY A 228 -0.18 8.98 -16.79
C GLY A 228 -0.94 7.71 -16.37
N ASN A 229 -2.25 7.72 -16.62
CA ASN A 229 -3.16 6.60 -16.34
C ASN A 229 -3.82 6.02 -17.60
N ASP A 230 -3.17 6.14 -18.75
CA ASP A 230 -3.70 5.61 -20.01
C ASP A 230 -3.91 4.10 -19.93
N ARG A 231 -5.03 3.63 -20.52
CA ARG A 231 -5.36 2.20 -20.60
C ARG A 231 -4.29 1.40 -21.34
N GLU A 232 -3.66 2.02 -22.33
CA GLU A 232 -2.49 1.49 -23.02
C GLU A 232 -1.33 2.46 -22.80
N ALA A 233 -0.32 2.03 -22.05
CA ALA A 233 0.90 2.78 -21.89
C ALA A 233 1.66 2.83 -23.23
N ARG A 234 1.70 4.00 -23.86
CA ARG A 234 2.43 4.22 -25.12
C ARG A 234 3.60 5.17 -24.88
N LEU A 235 4.78 4.72 -25.25
CA LEU A 235 5.99 5.54 -25.30
C LEU A 235 6.35 5.78 -26.76
N ASP A 236 6.67 7.03 -27.11
CA ASP A 236 7.10 7.38 -28.47
C ASP A 236 8.47 6.75 -28.82
N ALA A 237 9.33 6.57 -27.80
CA ALA A 237 10.61 5.90 -27.91
C ALA A 237 10.91 5.08 -26.64
N PHE A 238 11.52 3.90 -26.83
CA PHE A 238 12.08 3.13 -25.73
C PHE A 238 13.53 3.57 -25.51
N GLU A 239 13.72 4.43 -24.51
CA GLU A 239 15.03 4.94 -24.12
C GLU A 239 15.67 4.07 -23.02
N GLY A 240 16.97 4.26 -22.77
CA GLY A 240 17.70 3.43 -21.82
C GLY A 240 18.54 2.33 -22.46
N PHE A 241 18.74 1.26 -21.70
CA PHE A 241 19.38 0.05 -22.20
C PHE A 241 18.68 -1.20 -21.66
N PRO A 242 18.66 -2.31 -22.43
CA PRO A 242 17.93 -3.50 -22.06
C PRO A 242 18.53 -4.21 -20.83
N ALA A 243 17.69 -4.89 -20.06
CA ALA A 243 18.10 -5.61 -18.85
C ALA A 243 19.11 -6.75 -19.11
N ASP A 244 19.19 -7.27 -20.34
CA ASP A 244 20.18 -8.28 -20.73
C ASP A 244 21.62 -7.72 -20.77
N ALA A 245 21.77 -6.42 -21.03
CA ALA A 245 23.03 -5.69 -20.97
C ALA A 245 23.42 -5.25 -19.54
N MET A 246 22.63 -5.61 -18.52
CA MET A 246 23.02 -5.52 -17.12
C MET A 246 23.88 -6.74 -16.70
N SER A 247 24.69 -6.59 -15.64
CA SER A 247 25.37 -7.71 -15.01
C SER A 247 24.38 -8.62 -14.26
N ALA A 248 24.82 -9.80 -13.82
CA ALA A 248 23.98 -10.68 -13.00
C ALA A 248 23.62 -10.02 -11.66
N GLU A 249 24.56 -9.31 -11.05
CA GLU A 249 24.39 -8.58 -9.79
C GLU A 249 23.43 -7.39 -9.94
N GLN A 250 23.42 -6.74 -11.11
CA GLN A 250 22.50 -5.64 -11.41
C GLN A 250 21.04 -6.12 -11.63
N ARG A 251 20.84 -7.40 -11.98
CA ARG A 251 19.51 -8.01 -12.19
C ARG A 251 18.93 -8.70 -10.95
N ALA A 252 19.73 -8.92 -9.91
CA ALA A 252 19.36 -9.65 -8.70
C ALA A 252 18.63 -8.78 -7.68
#